data_AF-A0A7T1MHZ9-F1
#
_entry.id   AF-A0A7T1MHZ9-F1
#
_cell.length_a   1.000
_cell.length_b   1.000
_cell.length_c   1.000
_cell.angle_alpha   90.00
_cell.angle_beta   90.00
_cell.angle_gamma   90.00
#
_symmetry.space_group_name_H-M   'P 1'
#
loop_
_entity.id
_entity.type
_entity.pdbx_description
1 polymer ?
#
loop_
_entity_poly.entity_id
_entity_poly.type
_entity_poly.pdbx_seq_one_letter_code
_entity_poly.pdbx_strand_id
1 'polypeptide(L)'
;MNRTFRENVVILTGASYGIGRQLALELAREGAWLALASRSPEPLAELADQCLRLGGRALVVPTDISDPGQCERLIMATVGEYGRVDTLINNAGVGSVTKFGDLEDLALFEKVFRVNFFGSVYCTHYALPYLRQTRGRLAGVSSLRGLYPSAIADAYGPSKYAMAGFFDSLRIELQGSGVSVTMIYPSWVRSGITSRALKADSTPLGTISKHEINGMRVDVCARIIRNAVAHRKRQVVVTLQGKIGLWLKLVLPGVVDAIVRRDFER
;
A
#
# COMPACT_ATOMS: atom_id res chain seq x y z
N MET A 1 17.50 21.47 0.05
CA MET A 1 16.45 20.44 -0.16
C MET A 1 15.57 20.40 1.07
N ASN A 2 14.25 20.64 0.92
CA ASN A 2 13.31 20.67 2.03
C ASN A 2 13.09 19.22 2.53
N ARG A 3 13.55 18.88 3.75
CA ARG A 3 13.44 17.53 4.33
C ARG A 3 12.09 17.40 5.05
N THR A 4 11.00 17.27 4.30
CA THR A 4 9.64 17.20 4.86
C THR A 4 9.47 16.10 5.91
N PHE A 5 10.19 14.98 5.76
CA PHE A 5 10.12 13.86 6.69
C PHE A 5 11.18 13.86 7.80
N ARG A 6 12.00 14.92 7.94
CA ARG A 6 12.96 14.98 9.04
C ARG A 6 12.23 14.90 10.38
N GLU A 7 12.61 13.92 11.20
CA GLU A 7 12.02 13.62 12.52
C GLU A 7 10.50 13.38 12.49
N ASN A 8 9.95 13.11 11.30
CA ASN A 8 8.56 12.73 11.14
C ASN A 8 8.38 11.27 11.57
N VAL A 9 7.42 11.01 12.44
CA VAL A 9 7.11 9.65 12.91
C VAL A 9 6.18 8.97 11.92
N VAL A 10 6.73 8.02 11.16
CA VAL A 10 6.04 7.32 10.08
C VAL A 10 5.82 5.85 10.42
N ILE A 11 4.56 5.43 10.49
CA ILE A 11 4.21 4.00 10.50
C ILE A 11 4.12 3.52 9.06
N LEU A 12 4.84 2.45 8.72
CA LEU A 12 4.85 1.86 7.39
C LEU A 12 4.54 0.36 7.45
N THR A 13 3.37 -0.02 6.93
CA THR A 13 2.98 -1.44 6.84
C THR A 13 3.51 -2.09 5.56
N GLY A 14 3.81 -3.38 5.62
CA GLY A 14 4.38 -4.12 4.49
C GLY A 14 5.80 -3.69 4.15
N ALA A 15 6.59 -3.34 5.17
CA ALA A 15 7.91 -2.74 5.01
C ALA A 15 9.02 -3.73 4.59
N SER A 16 8.82 -5.05 4.73
CA SER A 16 9.88 -6.04 4.51
C SER A 16 10.33 -6.19 3.06
N TYR A 17 9.46 -5.91 2.07
CA TYR A 17 9.77 -6.16 0.66
C TYR A 17 9.23 -5.07 -0.27
N GLY A 18 9.71 -5.09 -1.52
CA GLY A 18 9.16 -4.32 -2.63
C GLY A 18 9.07 -2.82 -2.34
N ILE A 19 7.91 -2.24 -2.62
CA ILE A 19 7.65 -0.80 -2.48
C ILE A 19 7.87 -0.34 -1.03
N GLY A 20 7.38 -1.11 -0.04
CA GLY A 20 7.50 -0.75 1.37
C GLY A 20 8.97 -0.66 1.80
N ARG A 21 9.77 -1.67 1.49
CA ARG A 21 11.20 -1.68 1.82
C ARG A 21 11.93 -0.48 1.22
N GLN A 22 11.70 -0.21 -0.06
CA GLN A 22 12.36 0.90 -0.73
C GLN A 22 11.87 2.25 -0.20
N LEU A 23 10.58 2.38 0.11
CA LEU A 23 10.00 3.59 0.68
C LEU A 23 10.57 3.90 2.07
N ALA A 24 10.78 2.87 2.90
CA ALA A 24 11.47 3.03 4.19
C ALA A 24 12.86 3.64 4.00
N LEU A 25 13.66 3.15 3.04
CA LEU A 25 14.98 3.70 2.74
C LEU A 25 14.90 5.16 2.24
N GLU A 26 13.96 5.48 1.36
CA GLU A 26 13.77 6.86 0.88
C GLU A 26 13.36 7.82 2.01
N LEU A 27 12.52 7.38 2.95
CA LEU A 27 12.11 8.17 4.12
C LEU A 27 13.26 8.32 5.13
N ALA A 28 14.03 7.25 5.37
CA ALA A 28 15.18 7.28 6.26
C ALA A 28 16.25 8.28 5.79
N ARG A 29 16.49 8.39 4.46
CA ARG A 29 17.37 9.42 3.88
C ARG A 29 16.94 10.85 4.16
N GLU A 30 15.66 11.09 4.43
CA GLU A 30 15.16 12.40 4.85
C GLU A 30 15.23 12.63 6.36
N GLY A 31 15.66 11.62 7.13
CA GLY A 31 15.76 11.66 8.59
C GLY A 31 14.47 11.26 9.31
N ALA A 32 13.60 10.47 8.68
CA ALA A 32 12.36 9.99 9.29
C ALA A 32 12.59 9.04 10.46
N TRP A 33 11.64 9.00 11.40
CA TRP A 33 11.58 8.00 12.46
C TRP A 33 10.50 6.99 12.10
N LEU A 34 10.90 5.76 11.81
CA LEU A 34 10.04 4.76 11.17
C LEU A 34 9.59 3.72 12.19
N ALA A 35 8.31 3.38 12.20
CA ALA A 35 7.84 2.10 12.74
C ALA A 35 7.58 1.16 11.56
N LEU A 36 8.40 0.12 11.45
CA LEU A 36 8.43 -0.81 10.32
C LEU A 36 7.61 -2.05 10.68
N ALA A 37 6.51 -2.25 9.96
CA ALA A 37 5.57 -3.34 10.22
C ALA A 37 5.49 -4.34 9.08
N SER A 38 5.69 -5.61 9.41
CA SER A 38 5.44 -6.78 8.55
C SER A 38 5.48 -8.05 9.40
N ARG A 39 5.07 -9.20 8.85
CA ARG A 39 5.14 -10.49 9.56
C ARG A 39 6.55 -11.07 9.68
N SER A 40 7.51 -10.56 8.91
CA SER A 40 8.87 -11.13 8.81
C SER A 40 9.85 -10.32 9.65
N PRO A 41 10.25 -10.76 10.85
CA PRO A 41 11.10 -9.97 11.75
C PRO A 41 12.53 -9.78 11.21
N GLU A 42 13.13 -10.79 10.59
CA GLU A 42 14.53 -10.73 10.15
C GLU A 42 14.74 -9.69 9.02
N PRO A 43 13.93 -9.67 7.94
CA PRO A 43 14.03 -8.63 6.92
C PRO A 43 13.75 -7.23 7.46
N LEU A 44 12.94 -7.09 8.52
CA LEU A 44 12.69 -5.80 9.16
C LEU A 44 13.89 -5.33 9.97
N ALA A 45 14.57 -6.23 10.69
CA ALA A 45 15.80 -5.90 11.42
C ALA A 45 16.90 -5.41 10.47
N GLU A 46 17.15 -6.13 9.38
CA GLU A 46 18.11 -5.69 8.36
C GLU A 46 17.75 -4.33 7.74
N LEU A 47 16.46 -4.07 7.53
CA LEU A 47 15.97 -2.80 7.02
C LEU A 47 16.14 -1.68 8.05
N ALA A 48 15.90 -1.95 9.33
CA ALA A 48 16.07 -0.98 10.40
C ALA A 48 17.53 -0.50 10.49
N ASP A 49 18.49 -1.43 10.40
CA ASP A 49 19.92 -1.10 10.36
C ASP A 49 20.28 -0.24 9.13
N GLN A 50 19.68 -0.52 7.98
CA GLN A 50 19.86 0.29 6.78
C GLN A 50 19.27 1.69 6.95
N CYS A 51 18.09 1.81 7.53
CA CYS A 51 17.45 3.09 7.82
C CYS A 51 18.31 3.93 8.79
N LEU A 52 18.89 3.30 9.81
CA LEU A 52 19.79 3.96 10.75
C LEU A 52 21.04 4.51 10.03
N ARG A 53 21.68 3.70 9.18
CA ARG A 53 22.85 4.15 8.39
C ARG A 53 22.54 5.29 7.41
N LEU A 54 21.27 5.42 6.98
CA LEU A 54 20.82 6.49 6.09
C LEU A 54 20.42 7.78 6.83
N GLY A 55 20.52 7.80 8.16
CA GLY A 55 20.25 8.97 9.01
C GLY A 55 18.83 9.03 9.58
N GLY A 56 18.04 7.97 9.45
CA GLY A 56 16.74 7.82 10.09
C GLY A 56 16.81 7.09 11.43
N ARG A 57 15.65 6.89 12.05
CA ARG A 57 15.45 5.94 13.15
C ARG A 57 14.47 4.86 12.71
N ALA A 58 14.56 3.67 13.26
CA ALA A 58 13.65 2.59 12.93
C ALA A 58 13.33 1.71 14.15
N LEU A 59 12.05 1.62 14.49
CA LEU A 59 11.47 0.65 15.41
C LEU A 59 10.92 -0.51 14.57
N VAL A 60 11.35 -1.73 14.88
CA VAL A 60 10.82 -2.95 14.25
C VAL A 60 9.65 -3.45 15.07
N VAL A 61 8.48 -3.58 14.43
CA VAL A 61 7.29 -4.13 15.07
C VAL A 61 6.72 -5.23 14.18
N PRO A 62 7.03 -6.51 14.44
CA PRO A 62 6.42 -7.60 13.71
C PRO A 62 4.89 -7.54 13.86
N THR A 63 4.16 -7.53 12.75
CA THR A 63 2.71 -7.27 12.74
C THR A 63 2.06 -7.98 11.57
N ASP A 64 1.09 -8.85 11.87
CA ASP A 64 0.05 -9.25 10.93
C ASP A 64 -1.08 -8.23 10.96
N ILE A 65 -1.21 -7.45 9.90
CA ILE A 65 -2.25 -6.41 9.83
C ILE A 65 -3.66 -6.97 9.65
N SER A 66 -3.83 -8.27 9.39
CA SER A 66 -5.15 -8.90 9.34
C SER A 66 -5.77 -9.12 10.74
N ASP A 67 -4.96 -8.96 11.78
CA ASP A 67 -5.32 -9.03 13.19
C ASP A 67 -5.43 -7.59 13.78
N PRO A 68 -6.63 -7.18 14.22
CA PRO A 68 -6.84 -5.83 14.75
C PRO A 68 -6.05 -5.57 16.05
N GLY A 69 -5.88 -6.58 16.91
CA GLY A 69 -5.10 -6.44 18.14
C GLY A 69 -3.61 -6.24 17.86
N GLN A 70 -3.07 -6.87 16.81
CA GLN A 70 -1.71 -6.58 16.34
C GLN A 70 -1.58 -5.18 15.74
N CYS A 71 -2.60 -4.70 15.02
CA CYS A 71 -2.63 -3.32 14.53
C CYS A 71 -2.61 -2.32 15.70
N GLU A 72 -3.41 -2.55 16.74
CA GLU A 72 -3.40 -1.70 17.93
C GLU A 72 -2.03 -1.66 18.59
N ARG A 73 -1.40 -2.82 18.80
CA ARG A 73 -0.06 -2.92 19.38
C ARG A 73 0.99 -2.18 18.55
N LEU A 74 0.90 -2.23 17.21
CA LEU A 74 1.78 -1.47 16.32
C LEU A 74 1.70 0.04 16.61
N ILE A 75 0.48 0.57 16.70
CA ILE A 75 0.29 2.00 16.94
C ILE A 75 0.74 2.36 18.36
N MET A 76 0.37 1.58 19.37
CA MET A 76 0.76 1.82 20.76
C MET A 76 2.28 1.75 20.95
N ALA A 77 2.97 0.79 20.33
CA ALA A 77 4.43 0.70 20.39
C ALA A 77 5.09 1.93 19.74
N THR A 78 4.55 2.39 18.60
CA THR A 78 5.03 3.61 17.93
C THR A 78 4.88 4.84 18.83
N VAL A 79 3.71 4.99 19.46
CA VAL A 79 3.42 6.10 20.37
C VAL A 79 4.27 6.01 21.64
N GLY A 80 4.49 4.81 22.18
CA GLY A 80 5.35 4.59 23.33
C GLY A 80 6.81 4.97 23.07
N GLU A 81 7.34 4.65 21.88
CA GLU A 81 8.73 4.93 21.50
C GLU A 81 8.95 6.39 21.07
N TYR A 82 8.04 6.96 20.28
CA TYR A 82 8.24 8.27 19.64
C TYR A 82 7.29 9.37 20.14
N GLY A 83 6.32 9.05 20.99
CA GLY A 83 5.38 9.99 21.59
C GLY A 83 4.27 10.52 20.66
N ARG A 84 4.31 10.23 19.36
CA ARG A 84 3.36 10.73 18.36
C ARG A 84 3.27 9.83 17.12
N VAL A 85 2.31 10.13 16.25
CA VAL A 85 2.25 9.59 14.88
C VAL A 85 1.97 10.75 13.93
N ASP A 86 2.92 11.02 13.03
CA ASP A 86 2.78 12.10 12.06
C ASP A 86 2.30 11.60 10.70
N THR A 87 2.66 10.38 10.33
CA THR A 87 2.29 9.76 9.05
C THR A 87 1.97 8.27 9.22
N LEU A 88 0.86 7.81 8.64
CA LEU A 88 0.57 6.38 8.44
C LEU A 88 0.55 6.06 6.95
N ILE A 89 1.35 5.09 6.52
CA ILE A 89 1.36 4.56 5.15
C ILE A 89 0.89 3.10 5.18
N ASN A 90 -0.37 2.90 4.82
CA ASN A 90 -0.97 1.59 4.59
C ASN A 90 -0.48 1.03 3.24
N ASN A 91 0.66 0.32 3.27
CA ASN A 91 1.27 -0.25 2.08
C ASN A 91 1.17 -1.78 2.01
N ALA A 92 0.99 -2.46 3.15
CA ALA A 92 0.83 -3.91 3.18
C ALA A 92 -0.30 -4.38 2.25
N GLY A 93 -0.03 -5.47 1.55
CA GLY A 93 -1.03 -6.11 0.72
C GLY A 93 -0.55 -7.45 0.19
N VAL A 94 -1.51 -8.30 -0.16
CA VAL A 94 -1.33 -9.60 -0.79
C VAL A 94 -2.01 -9.58 -2.16
N GLY A 95 -1.30 -10.02 -3.19
CA GLY A 95 -1.86 -10.23 -4.52
C GLY A 95 -2.62 -11.55 -4.61
N SER A 96 -3.52 -11.66 -5.56
CA SER A 96 -4.08 -12.94 -5.99
C SER A 96 -4.22 -12.95 -7.51
N VAL A 97 -4.15 -14.14 -8.10
CA VAL A 97 -4.31 -14.37 -9.54
C VAL A 97 -5.13 -15.63 -9.71
N THR A 98 -6.45 -15.46 -9.85
CA THR A 98 -7.41 -16.55 -9.95
C THR A 98 -8.58 -16.18 -10.86
N LYS A 99 -9.10 -17.13 -11.63
CA LYS A 99 -10.43 -16.98 -12.22
C LYS A 99 -11.45 -17.39 -11.17
N PHE A 100 -12.59 -16.71 -11.14
CA PHE A 100 -13.64 -17.02 -10.17
C PHE A 100 -14.16 -18.46 -10.31
N GLY A 101 -14.31 -18.96 -11.54
CA GLY A 101 -14.74 -20.34 -11.80
C GLY A 101 -13.72 -21.42 -11.42
N ASP A 102 -12.46 -21.04 -11.18
CA ASP A 102 -11.40 -21.98 -10.79
C ASP A 102 -11.23 -22.02 -9.25
N LEU A 103 -12.07 -21.30 -8.48
CA LEU A 103 -11.98 -21.26 -7.04
C LEU A 103 -12.67 -22.47 -6.41
N GLU A 104 -11.90 -23.23 -5.65
CA GLU A 104 -12.42 -24.32 -4.82
C GLU A 104 -12.97 -23.78 -3.48
N ASP A 105 -12.44 -22.64 -2.99
CA ASP A 105 -12.80 -22.05 -1.70
C ASP A 105 -12.84 -20.51 -1.76
N LEU A 106 -13.91 -19.93 -1.22
CA LEU A 106 -14.09 -18.48 -1.09
C LEU A 106 -13.27 -17.87 0.05
N ALA A 107 -12.67 -18.66 0.94
CA ALA A 107 -11.79 -18.18 2.00
C ALA A 107 -10.60 -17.36 1.45
N LEU A 108 -10.20 -17.56 0.19
CA LEU A 108 -9.21 -16.72 -0.49
C LEU A 108 -9.67 -15.25 -0.54
N PHE A 109 -10.96 -14.99 -0.82
CA PHE A 109 -11.50 -13.63 -0.83
C PHE A 109 -11.39 -12.99 0.55
N GLU A 110 -11.84 -13.70 1.57
CA GLU A 110 -11.76 -13.23 2.95
C GLU A 110 -10.32 -12.92 3.33
N LYS A 111 -9.38 -13.84 3.09
CA LYS A 111 -7.95 -13.65 3.37
C LYS A 111 -7.39 -12.41 2.70
N VAL A 112 -7.69 -12.20 1.41
CA VAL A 112 -7.20 -11.04 0.66
C VAL A 112 -7.85 -9.74 1.17
N PHE A 113 -9.15 -9.73 1.47
CA PHE A 113 -9.84 -8.57 2.05
C PHE A 113 -9.36 -8.26 3.47
N ARG A 114 -9.13 -9.28 4.31
CA ARG A 114 -8.61 -9.10 5.67
C ARG A 114 -7.28 -8.35 5.67
N VAL A 115 -6.38 -8.66 4.74
CA VAL A 115 -5.10 -7.96 4.62
C VAL A 115 -5.26 -6.61 3.91
N ASN A 116 -5.80 -6.60 2.69
CA ASN A 116 -5.73 -5.42 1.82
C ASN A 116 -6.69 -4.30 2.21
N PHE A 117 -7.87 -4.67 2.73
CA PHE A 117 -8.91 -3.73 3.11
C PHE A 117 -8.94 -3.56 4.63
N PHE A 118 -9.33 -4.61 5.37
CA PHE A 118 -9.54 -4.50 6.81
C PHE A 118 -8.26 -4.12 7.56
N GLY A 119 -7.11 -4.66 7.20
CA GLY A 119 -5.86 -4.27 7.86
C GLY A 119 -5.52 -2.79 7.68
N SER A 120 -5.87 -2.19 6.54
CA SER A 120 -5.76 -0.74 6.35
C SER A 120 -6.77 0.05 7.19
N VAL A 121 -7.98 -0.49 7.38
CA VAL A 121 -9.01 0.08 8.27
C VAL A 121 -8.55 0.02 9.72
N TYR A 122 -8.05 -1.13 10.18
CA TYR A 122 -7.58 -1.33 11.56
C TYR A 122 -6.42 -0.40 11.90
N CYS A 123 -5.35 -0.39 11.10
CA CYS A 123 -4.23 0.52 11.32
C CYS A 123 -4.67 1.98 11.31
N THR A 124 -5.58 2.35 10.40
CA THR A 124 -6.13 3.72 10.34
C THR A 124 -6.94 4.05 11.59
N HIS A 125 -7.82 3.16 12.04
CA HIS A 125 -8.66 3.35 13.21
C HIS A 125 -7.82 3.68 14.45
N TYR A 126 -6.81 2.86 14.75
CA TYR A 126 -5.95 3.07 15.91
C TYR A 126 -5.02 4.28 15.77
N ALA A 127 -4.55 4.61 14.56
CA ALA A 127 -3.66 5.75 14.34
C ALA A 127 -4.38 7.10 14.28
N LEU A 128 -5.67 7.12 13.93
CA LEU A 128 -6.40 8.35 13.61
C LEU A 128 -6.39 9.42 14.72
N PRO A 129 -6.56 9.07 16.02
CA PRO A 129 -6.47 10.06 17.09
C PRO A 129 -5.13 10.82 17.10
N TYR A 130 -4.02 10.09 16.91
CA TYR A 130 -2.66 10.66 16.88
C TYR A 130 -2.40 11.47 15.62
N LEU A 131 -2.92 11.01 14.47
CA LEU A 131 -2.86 11.77 13.22
C LEU A 131 -3.62 13.09 13.34
N ARG A 132 -4.76 13.13 14.04
CA ARG A 132 -5.51 14.38 14.28
C ARG A 132 -4.71 15.35 15.15
N GLN A 133 -4.04 14.87 16.20
CA GLN A 133 -3.19 15.70 17.06
C GLN A 133 -2.05 16.36 16.29
N THR A 134 -1.40 15.62 15.38
CA THR A 134 -0.27 16.12 14.58
C THR A 134 -0.70 16.84 13.31
N ARG A 135 -2.01 16.88 13.01
CA ARG A 135 -2.55 17.25 11.69
C ARG A 135 -1.77 16.51 10.61
N GLY A 136 -1.66 15.20 10.76
CA GLY A 136 -0.71 14.34 10.07
C GLY A 136 -1.09 13.95 8.64
N ARG A 137 -0.52 12.84 8.18
CA ARG A 137 -0.70 12.32 6.82
C ARG A 137 -1.13 10.87 6.85
N LEU A 138 -2.14 10.53 6.08
CA LEU A 138 -2.63 9.17 5.88
C LEU A 138 -2.45 8.82 4.40
N ALA A 139 -1.85 7.67 4.12
CA ALA A 139 -1.65 7.22 2.75
C ALA A 139 -2.07 5.76 2.58
N GLY A 140 -2.78 5.48 1.50
CA GLY A 140 -3.18 4.14 1.10
C GLY A 140 -2.53 3.73 -0.22
N VAL A 141 -1.71 2.68 -0.22
CA VAL A 141 -1.14 2.10 -1.45
C VAL A 141 -2.10 1.04 -1.99
N SER A 142 -2.91 1.47 -2.94
CA SER A 142 -3.82 0.62 -3.70
C SER A 142 -3.09 0.06 -4.93
N SER A 143 -3.75 0.02 -6.08
CA SER A 143 -3.22 -0.45 -7.37
C SER A 143 -4.03 0.19 -8.49
N LEU A 144 -3.52 0.23 -9.72
CA LEU A 144 -4.37 0.47 -10.89
C LEU A 144 -5.58 -0.49 -10.92
N ARG A 145 -5.44 -1.71 -10.40
CA ARG A 145 -6.58 -2.65 -10.26
C ARG A 145 -7.63 -2.20 -9.24
N GLY A 146 -7.38 -1.16 -8.45
CA GLY A 146 -8.38 -0.50 -7.60
C GLY A 146 -9.16 0.60 -8.33
N LEU A 147 -8.87 0.86 -9.60
CA LEU A 147 -9.55 1.84 -10.46
C LEU A 147 -10.07 1.22 -11.77
N TYR A 148 -9.42 0.14 -12.24
CA TYR A 148 -9.71 -0.54 -13.49
C TYR A 148 -10.21 -1.98 -13.28
N PRO A 149 -11.11 -2.47 -14.13
CA PRO A 149 -11.51 -3.87 -14.10
C PRO A 149 -10.33 -4.76 -14.48
N SER A 150 -10.43 -6.02 -14.08
CA SER A 150 -9.46 -7.07 -14.39
C SER A 150 -10.19 -8.18 -15.14
N ALA A 151 -9.55 -8.77 -16.16
CA ALA A 151 -10.07 -9.92 -16.89
C ALA A 151 -10.18 -11.18 -16.00
N ILE A 152 -9.46 -11.18 -14.89
CA ILE A 152 -9.58 -12.16 -13.82
C ILE A 152 -10.38 -11.55 -12.67
N ALA A 153 -11.46 -12.24 -12.29
CA ALA A 153 -12.26 -11.92 -11.11
C ALA A 153 -11.57 -12.43 -9.83
N ASP A 154 -10.30 -12.05 -9.66
CA ASP A 154 -9.52 -12.34 -8.46
C ASP A 154 -9.96 -11.47 -7.28
N ALA A 155 -9.67 -11.91 -6.06
CA ALA A 155 -9.98 -11.15 -4.86
C ALA A 155 -9.18 -9.83 -4.72
N TYR A 156 -8.06 -9.70 -5.43
CA TYR A 156 -7.14 -8.58 -5.27
C TYR A 156 -7.73 -7.27 -5.79
N GLY A 157 -8.24 -7.25 -7.02
CA GLY A 157 -8.86 -6.07 -7.61
C GLY A 157 -9.97 -5.48 -6.71
N PRO A 158 -11.04 -6.25 -6.41
CA PRO A 158 -12.12 -5.82 -5.52
C PRO A 158 -11.64 -5.30 -4.16
N SER A 159 -10.66 -5.97 -3.52
CA SER A 159 -10.12 -5.49 -2.25
C SER A 159 -9.45 -4.11 -2.35
N LYS A 160 -8.82 -3.82 -3.49
CA LYS A 160 -8.19 -2.52 -3.78
C LYS A 160 -9.19 -1.43 -4.16
N TYR A 161 -10.32 -1.79 -4.76
CA TYR A 161 -11.47 -0.89 -4.93
C TYR A 161 -12.12 -0.54 -3.58
N ALA A 162 -12.36 -1.54 -2.72
CA ALA A 162 -12.94 -1.33 -1.40
C ALA A 162 -12.07 -0.38 -0.55
N MET A 163 -10.75 -0.60 -0.57
CA MET A 163 -9.78 0.29 0.05
C MET A 163 -9.90 1.72 -0.49
N ALA A 164 -9.94 1.90 -1.82
CA ALA A 164 -10.06 3.22 -2.42
C ALA A 164 -11.35 3.96 -2.01
N GLY A 165 -12.50 3.28 -2.08
CA GLY A 165 -13.78 3.84 -1.67
C GLY A 165 -13.79 4.27 -0.20
N PHE A 166 -13.25 3.44 0.69
CA PHE A 166 -13.14 3.77 2.12
C PHE A 166 -12.31 5.03 2.36
N PHE A 167 -11.10 5.12 1.78
CA PHE A 167 -10.25 6.29 1.97
C PHE A 167 -10.80 7.55 1.28
N ASP A 168 -11.53 7.42 0.18
CA ASP A 168 -12.20 8.56 -0.45
C ASP A 168 -13.30 9.16 0.45
N SER A 169 -14.09 8.31 1.11
CA SER A 169 -15.08 8.72 2.11
C SER A 169 -14.41 9.33 3.35
N LEU A 170 -13.39 8.64 3.91
CA LEU A 170 -12.67 9.13 5.08
C LEU A 170 -11.99 10.48 4.84
N ARG A 171 -11.48 10.72 3.64
CA ARG A 171 -10.90 12.02 3.26
C ARG A 171 -11.93 13.16 3.34
N ILE A 172 -13.20 12.90 3.03
CA ILE A 172 -14.28 13.89 3.14
C ILE A 172 -14.61 14.10 4.63
N GLU A 173 -14.75 13.02 5.39
CA GLU A 173 -14.99 13.07 6.83
C GLU A 173 -13.91 13.87 7.57
N LEU A 174 -12.64 13.76 7.17
CA LEU A 174 -11.51 14.43 7.80
C LEU A 174 -11.28 15.88 7.35
N GLN A 175 -12.16 16.44 6.52
CA GLN A 175 -12.09 17.86 6.18
C GLN A 175 -12.17 18.73 7.45
N GLY A 176 -11.33 19.78 7.51
CA GLY A 176 -11.21 20.63 8.69
C GLY A 176 -10.28 20.09 9.79
N SER A 177 -9.96 18.79 9.83
CA SER A 177 -9.05 18.22 10.85
C SER A 177 -7.56 18.52 10.59
N GLY A 178 -7.20 18.90 9.37
CA GLY A 178 -5.81 19.05 8.93
C GLY A 178 -5.11 17.74 8.54
N VAL A 179 -5.74 16.58 8.78
CA VAL A 179 -5.24 15.28 8.32
C VAL A 179 -5.46 15.15 6.81
N SER A 180 -4.39 14.93 6.06
CA SER A 180 -4.48 14.68 4.62
C SER A 180 -4.57 13.19 4.33
N VAL A 181 -5.42 12.80 3.38
CA VAL A 181 -5.53 11.41 2.89
C VAL A 181 -5.07 11.35 1.44
N THR A 182 -4.04 10.54 1.17
CA THR A 182 -3.43 10.37 -0.15
C THR A 182 -3.62 8.94 -0.64
N MET A 183 -4.30 8.77 -1.78
CA MET A 183 -4.39 7.47 -2.45
C MET A 183 -3.31 7.30 -3.51
N ILE A 184 -2.59 6.17 -3.45
CA ILE A 184 -1.57 5.82 -4.44
C ILE A 184 -2.09 4.65 -5.26
N TYR A 185 -2.02 4.78 -6.59
CA TYR A 185 -2.39 3.74 -7.54
C TYR A 185 -1.17 3.38 -8.41
N PRO A 186 -0.25 2.54 -7.92
CA PRO A 186 0.86 2.04 -8.73
C PRO A 186 0.33 1.17 -9.87
N SER A 187 1.01 1.24 -11.01
CA SER A 187 0.87 0.26 -12.09
C SER A 187 1.74 -0.98 -11.76
N TRP A 188 2.26 -1.65 -12.78
CA TRP A 188 3.27 -2.69 -12.61
C TRP A 188 4.56 -2.10 -12.05
N VAL A 189 5.02 -2.65 -10.92
CA VAL A 189 6.25 -2.25 -10.23
C VAL A 189 7.05 -3.51 -9.89
N ARG A 190 8.34 -3.51 -10.21
CA ARG A 190 9.31 -4.59 -9.91
C ARG A 190 9.50 -4.76 -8.40
N SER A 191 8.56 -5.40 -7.73
CA SER A 191 8.41 -5.48 -6.27
C SER A 191 8.47 -6.91 -5.72
N GLY A 192 8.39 -7.91 -6.59
CA GLY A 192 8.16 -9.32 -6.28
C GLY A 192 6.73 -9.64 -5.86
N ILE A 193 5.74 -8.77 -6.12
CA ILE A 193 4.37 -9.02 -5.65
C ILE A 193 3.71 -10.19 -6.37
N THR A 194 3.99 -10.38 -7.67
CA THR A 194 3.39 -11.46 -8.46
C THR A 194 3.89 -12.83 -8.04
N SER A 195 5.17 -12.99 -7.73
CA SER A 195 5.70 -14.29 -7.24
C SER A 195 5.10 -14.69 -5.89
N ARG A 196 4.64 -13.72 -5.10
CA ARG A 196 3.96 -13.94 -3.80
C ARG A 196 2.43 -13.90 -3.91
N ALA A 197 1.88 -13.66 -5.09
CA ALA A 197 0.43 -13.63 -5.28
C ALA A 197 -0.15 -15.03 -5.08
N LEU A 198 -1.34 -15.11 -4.50
CA LEU A 198 -2.01 -16.37 -4.19
C LEU A 198 -2.73 -16.91 -5.44
N LYS A 199 -2.62 -18.22 -5.67
CA LYS A 199 -3.44 -18.98 -6.64
C LYS A 199 -4.75 -19.46 -5.98
N ALA A 200 -5.53 -20.24 -6.71
CA ALA A 200 -6.83 -20.77 -6.26
C ALA A 200 -6.71 -21.60 -4.98
N ASP A 201 -5.65 -22.40 -4.87
CA ASP A 201 -5.30 -23.22 -3.69
C ASP A 201 -4.67 -22.42 -2.54
N SER A 202 -4.69 -21.08 -2.59
CA SER A 202 -4.04 -20.20 -1.62
C SER A 202 -2.51 -20.37 -1.48
N THR A 203 -1.83 -21.03 -2.42
CA THR A 203 -0.37 -21.10 -2.48
C THR A 203 0.23 -19.94 -3.29
N PRO A 204 1.49 -19.54 -3.03
CA PRO A 204 2.16 -18.51 -3.84
C PRO A 204 2.37 -18.94 -5.30
N LEU A 205 2.30 -17.98 -6.22
CA LEU A 205 2.54 -18.19 -7.65
C LEU A 205 3.96 -18.71 -7.93
N GLY A 206 4.96 -18.23 -7.20
CA GLY A 206 6.36 -18.61 -7.33
C GLY A 206 7.10 -17.94 -8.49
N THR A 207 6.39 -17.35 -9.45
CA THR A 207 6.97 -16.74 -10.65
C THR A 207 6.66 -15.24 -10.76
N ILE A 208 7.62 -14.46 -11.26
CA ILE A 208 7.40 -13.04 -11.54
C ILE A 208 6.76 -12.88 -12.93
N SER A 209 5.67 -12.11 -13.02
CA SER A 209 4.99 -11.88 -14.30
C SER A 209 5.82 -11.04 -15.28
N LYS A 210 5.62 -11.25 -16.59
CA LYS A 210 6.26 -10.43 -17.64
C LYS A 210 5.96 -8.94 -17.48
N HIS A 211 4.73 -8.60 -17.10
CA HIS A 211 4.34 -7.20 -16.87
C HIS A 211 5.09 -6.58 -15.70
N GLU A 212 5.35 -7.35 -14.64
CA GLU A 212 6.14 -6.88 -13.51
C GLU A 212 7.61 -6.67 -13.88
N ILE A 213 8.22 -7.61 -14.62
CA ILE A 213 9.60 -7.48 -15.11
C ILE A 213 9.77 -6.21 -15.96
N ASN A 214 8.80 -5.93 -16.83
CA ASN A 214 8.79 -4.73 -17.67
C ASN A 214 8.22 -3.49 -16.95
N GLY A 215 7.82 -3.63 -15.70
CA GLY A 215 7.23 -2.59 -14.89
C GLY A 215 8.24 -1.54 -14.40
N MET A 216 7.70 -0.54 -13.70
CA MET A 216 8.47 0.53 -13.10
C MET A 216 9.45 0.00 -12.06
N ARG A 217 10.64 0.62 -11.98
CA ARG A 217 11.59 0.33 -10.90
C ARG A 217 11.03 0.75 -9.54
N VAL A 218 11.27 -0.07 -8.52
CA VAL A 218 10.73 0.13 -7.18
C VAL A 218 11.18 1.45 -6.53
N ASP A 219 12.41 1.90 -6.79
CA ASP A 219 12.95 3.17 -6.27
C ASP A 219 12.27 4.39 -6.89
N VAL A 220 11.91 4.32 -8.18
CA VAL A 220 11.13 5.38 -8.83
C VAL A 220 9.75 5.45 -8.20
N CYS A 221 9.09 4.30 -8.01
CA CYS A 221 7.77 4.24 -7.38
C CYS A 221 7.81 4.80 -5.95
N ALA A 222 8.79 4.38 -5.13
CA ALA A 222 8.97 4.86 -3.76
C ALA A 222 9.16 6.39 -3.69
N ARG A 223 9.98 6.98 -4.58
CA ARG A 223 10.15 8.44 -4.65
C ARG A 223 8.86 9.16 -5.02
N ILE A 224 8.08 8.62 -5.96
CA ILE A 224 6.77 9.17 -6.34
C ILE A 224 5.81 9.15 -5.14
N ILE A 225 5.75 8.03 -4.42
CA ILE A 225 4.92 7.89 -3.21
C ILE A 225 5.34 8.89 -2.14
N ARG A 226 6.63 8.90 -1.79
CA ARG A 226 7.19 9.83 -0.80
C ARG A 226 6.83 11.28 -1.14
N ASN A 227 7.04 11.70 -2.39
CA ASN A 227 6.70 13.04 -2.85
C ASN A 227 5.19 13.32 -2.77
N ALA A 228 4.34 12.36 -3.14
CA ALA A 228 2.89 12.51 -3.09
C ALA A 228 2.39 12.74 -1.66
N VAL A 229 2.90 11.95 -0.72
CA VAL A 229 2.57 12.03 0.71
C VAL A 229 3.11 13.34 1.31
N ALA A 230 4.35 13.72 1.00
CA ALA A 230 4.94 14.99 1.45
C ALA A 230 4.07 16.20 1.07
N HIS A 231 3.61 16.24 -0.18
CA HIS A 231 2.78 17.31 -0.73
C HIS A 231 1.28 17.14 -0.47
N ARG A 232 0.87 16.17 0.35
CA ARG A 232 -0.53 15.95 0.73
C ARG A 232 -1.47 15.82 -0.47
N LYS A 233 -1.00 15.19 -1.54
CA LYS A 233 -1.79 15.04 -2.77
C LYS A 233 -3.04 14.21 -2.48
N ARG A 234 -4.17 14.54 -3.10
CA ARG A 234 -5.38 13.71 -3.01
C ARG A 234 -5.12 12.29 -3.50
N GLN A 235 -4.58 12.19 -4.72
CA GLN A 235 -4.28 10.91 -5.34
C GLN A 235 -3.11 11.01 -6.30
N VAL A 236 -2.43 9.89 -6.52
CA VAL A 236 -1.42 9.75 -7.57
C VAL A 236 -1.66 8.45 -8.33
N VAL A 237 -2.01 8.62 -9.60
CA VAL A 237 -1.93 7.56 -10.59
C VAL A 237 -0.57 7.67 -11.26
N VAL A 238 0.24 6.63 -11.11
CA VAL A 238 1.68 6.70 -11.38
C VAL A 238 1.98 6.77 -12.89
N THR A 239 1.11 6.25 -13.76
CA THR A 239 1.31 6.21 -15.22
C THR A 239 0.30 7.09 -15.96
N LEU A 240 0.72 7.66 -17.10
CA LEU A 240 -0.15 8.48 -17.97
C LEU A 240 -1.30 7.64 -18.56
N GLN A 241 -0.99 6.41 -18.99
CA GLN A 241 -1.99 5.43 -19.46
C GLN A 241 -3.07 5.18 -18.40
N GLY A 242 -2.67 5.05 -17.12
CA GLY A 242 -3.60 4.89 -16.01
C GLY A 242 -4.46 6.12 -15.73
N LYS A 243 -4.10 7.32 -16.21
CA LYS A 243 -4.95 8.52 -16.12
C LYS A 243 -5.97 8.56 -17.27
N ILE A 244 -5.51 8.26 -18.48
CA ILE A 244 -6.34 8.29 -19.70
C ILE A 244 -7.41 7.19 -19.66
N GLY A 245 -7.03 5.98 -19.23
CA GLY A 245 -7.99 4.88 -19.17
C GLY A 245 -9.16 5.12 -18.19
N LEU A 246 -9.01 5.99 -17.19
CA LEU A 246 -10.02 6.21 -16.16
C LEU A 246 -11.15 7.03 -16.75
N TRP A 247 -10.78 8.01 -17.57
CA TRP A 247 -11.69 8.76 -18.41
C TRP A 247 -12.33 7.86 -19.49
N LEU A 248 -11.54 7.00 -20.15
CA LEU A 248 -12.09 6.06 -21.13
C LEU A 248 -13.08 5.07 -20.50
N LYS A 249 -12.86 4.60 -19.27
CA LYS A 249 -13.81 3.72 -18.56
C LYS A 249 -15.16 4.41 -18.32
N LEU A 250 -15.15 5.70 -18.01
CA LEU A 250 -16.37 6.48 -17.76
C LEU A 250 -17.15 6.74 -19.06
N VAL A 251 -16.46 6.98 -20.16
CA VAL A 251 -17.09 7.42 -21.43
C VAL A 251 -17.34 6.25 -22.39
N LEU A 252 -16.47 5.23 -22.40
CA LEU A 252 -16.45 4.10 -23.34
C LEU A 252 -16.09 2.78 -22.61
N PRO A 253 -16.93 2.30 -21.67
CA PRO A 253 -16.62 1.10 -20.88
C PRO A 253 -16.35 -0.15 -21.74
N GLY A 254 -17.10 -0.37 -22.81
CA GLY A 254 -16.90 -1.53 -23.69
C GLY A 254 -15.55 -1.56 -24.42
N VAL A 255 -14.92 -0.40 -24.66
CA VAL A 255 -13.56 -0.34 -25.22
C VAL A 255 -12.52 -0.77 -24.19
N VAL A 256 -12.71 -0.35 -22.93
CA VAL A 256 -11.83 -0.77 -21.83
C VAL A 256 -11.93 -2.28 -21.62
N ASP A 257 -13.15 -2.83 -21.65
CA ASP A 257 -13.37 -4.28 -21.51
C ASP A 257 -12.67 -5.07 -22.63
N ALA A 258 -12.75 -4.58 -23.89
CA ALA A 258 -12.07 -5.20 -25.02
C ALA A 258 -10.52 -5.16 -24.89
N ILE A 259 -9.96 -4.06 -24.40
CA ILE A 259 -8.51 -3.94 -24.14
C ILE A 259 -8.10 -4.93 -23.05
N VAL A 260 -8.82 -4.94 -21.93
CA VAL A 260 -8.54 -5.80 -20.78
C VAL A 260 -8.63 -7.29 -21.15
N ARG A 261 -9.60 -7.67 -21.99
CA ARG A 261 -9.71 -9.04 -22.52
C ARG A 261 -8.50 -9.43 -23.37
N ARG A 262 -8.05 -8.55 -24.26
CA ARG A 262 -6.93 -8.82 -25.17
C ARG A 262 -5.59 -8.96 -24.45
N ASP A 263 -5.37 -8.20 -23.39
CA ASP A 263 -4.17 -8.30 -22.55
C ASP A 263 -4.12 -9.62 -21.76
N PHE A 264 -5.27 -10.27 -21.53
CA PHE A 264 -5.34 -11.56 -20.85
C PHE A 264 -5.14 -12.76 -21.80
N GLU A 265 -5.52 -12.64 -23.06
CA GLU A 265 -5.37 -13.70 -24.08
C GLU A 265 -3.92 -13.82 -24.60
N ARG A 266 -2.98 -12.98 -24.14
CA ARG A 266 -1.55 -12.91 -24.57
C ARG A 266 -0.58 -13.33 -23.46
#